data_AF-A0A0C3BCF4-F1
#
_entry.id   AF-A0A0C3BCF4-F1
#
_cell.length_a   1.000
_cell.length_b   1.000
_cell.length_c   1.000
_cell.angle_alpha   90.00
_cell.angle_beta   90.00
_cell.angle_gamma   90.00
#
_symmetry.space_group_name_H-M   'P 1'
#
loop_
_entity.id
_entity.type
_entity.pdbx_description
1 polymer ?
#
loop_
_entity_poly.entity_id
_entity_poly.type
_entity_poly.pdbx_seq_one_letter_code
_entity_poly.pdbx_strand_id
1 'polypeptide(L)'
;SEDNVKSLLQTEYKLLCMVNCIKKHFDQWVQECHVTKIPKFSFNFNQSIFGYLHNLRESSGGHLPYKHFIVTPLLPCNKLNAGIQKFTGNNDIAIHAFTHFSLIYTKHTHLFCDLQGLYDHNRNMCLIDPQCHT
;
A
#
# COMPACT_ATOMS: atom_id res chain seq x y z
N SER A 1 9.59 7.39 21.89
CA SER A 1 8.97 8.70 22.13
C SER A 1 7.86 8.92 21.10
N GLU A 2 6.94 9.86 21.34
CA GLU A 2 5.91 10.27 20.36
C GLU A 2 6.56 10.69 19.03
N ASP A 3 7.70 11.40 19.08
CA ASP A 3 8.44 11.83 17.88
C ASP A 3 8.96 10.66 17.04
N ASN A 4 9.42 9.58 17.70
CA ASN A 4 9.86 8.37 16.98
C ASN A 4 8.69 7.71 16.23
N VAL A 5 7.52 7.63 16.86
CA VAL A 5 6.32 7.05 16.23
C VAL A 5 5.83 7.92 15.09
N LYS A 6 5.80 9.24 15.26
CA LYS A 6 5.49 10.17 14.18
C LYS A 6 6.42 9.98 13.00
N SER A 7 7.74 9.92 13.23
CA SER A 7 8.74 9.72 12.17
C SER A 7 8.55 8.39 11.43
N LEU A 8 8.28 7.31 12.18
CA LEU A 8 7.96 6.01 11.62
C LEU A 8 6.72 6.07 10.72
N LEU A 9 5.60 6.61 11.23
CA LEU A 9 4.36 6.73 10.46
C LEU A 9 4.51 7.65 9.24
N GLN A 10 5.32 8.72 9.33
CA GLN A 10 5.62 9.55 8.16
C GLN A 10 6.40 8.76 7.10
N THR A 11 7.27 7.84 7.51
CA THR A 11 8.02 6.97 6.60
C THR A 11 7.08 5.97 5.93
N GLU A 12 6.21 5.31 6.69
CA GLU A 12 5.19 4.40 6.16
C GLU A 12 4.24 5.08 5.18
N TYR A 13 3.77 6.29 5.52
CA TYR A 13 2.88 7.05 4.65
C TYR A 13 3.58 7.53 3.38
N LYS A 14 4.85 7.93 3.47
CA LYS A 14 5.69 8.25 2.30
C LYS A 14 5.87 7.03 1.41
N LEU A 15 6.08 5.85 1.99
CA LEU A 15 6.21 4.61 1.25
C LEU A 15 4.91 4.30 0.48
N LEU A 16 3.74 4.40 1.13
CA LEU A 16 2.44 4.25 0.46
C LEU A 16 2.25 5.25 -0.70
N CYS A 17 2.64 6.51 -0.50
CA CYS A 17 2.60 7.54 -1.54
C CYS A 17 3.52 7.20 -2.72
N MET A 18 4.75 6.78 -2.43
CA MET A 18 5.78 6.46 -3.42
C MET A 18 5.38 5.26 -4.29
N VAL A 19 4.94 4.16 -3.69
CA VAL A 19 4.49 2.98 -4.48
C VAL A 19 3.30 3.32 -5.35
N ASN A 20 2.36 4.14 -4.85
CA ASN A 20 1.21 4.58 -5.63
C ASN A 20 1.62 5.49 -6.79
N CYS A 21 2.63 6.34 -6.61
CA CYS A 21 3.20 7.16 -7.67
C CYS A 21 3.86 6.30 -8.76
N ILE A 22 4.73 5.38 -8.37
CA ILE A 22 5.43 4.48 -9.30
C ILE A 22 4.44 3.57 -10.02
N LYS A 23 3.36 3.15 -9.35
CA LYS A 23 2.29 2.38 -9.97
C LYS A 23 1.61 3.14 -11.12
N LYS A 24 1.39 4.45 -10.99
CA LYS A 24 0.84 5.25 -12.10
C LYS A 24 1.77 5.23 -13.33
N HIS A 25 3.08 5.31 -13.10
CA HIS A 25 4.07 5.19 -14.18
C HIS A 25 4.11 3.79 -14.79
N PHE A 26 3.99 2.75 -13.98
CA PHE A 26 3.87 1.38 -14.46
C PHE A 26 2.62 1.21 -15.33
N ASP A 27 1.46 1.73 -14.90
CA ASP A 27 0.22 1.66 -15.67
C ASP A 27 0.34 2.38 -17.02
N GLN A 28 0.96 3.54 -17.03
CA GLN A 28 1.23 4.27 -18.27
C GLN A 28 2.15 3.46 -19.20
N TRP A 29 3.24 2.90 -18.67
CA TRP A 29 4.17 2.08 -19.46
C TRP A 29 3.51 0.83 -20.05
N VAL A 30 2.65 0.15 -19.27
CA VAL A 30 1.85 -1.00 -19.72
C VAL A 30 0.93 -0.61 -20.89
N GLN A 31 0.29 0.57 -20.83
CA GLN A 31 -0.56 1.10 -21.90
C GLN A 31 0.23 1.43 -23.16
N GLU A 32 1.38 2.09 -23.01
CA GLU A 32 2.29 2.44 -24.13
C GLU A 32 2.83 1.19 -24.84
N CYS A 33 3.05 0.11 -24.08
CA CYS A 33 3.45 -1.18 -24.63
C CYS A 33 2.27 -2.02 -25.18
N HIS A 34 1.05 -1.48 -25.19
CA HIS A 34 -0.18 -2.14 -25.63
C HIS A 34 -0.45 -3.50 -24.95
N VAL A 35 -0.01 -3.65 -23.70
CA VAL A 35 -0.23 -4.89 -22.94
C VAL A 35 -1.64 -4.90 -22.37
N THR A 36 -2.47 -5.85 -22.81
CA THR A 36 -3.90 -5.93 -22.45
C THR A 36 -4.24 -6.99 -21.40
N LYS A 37 -3.28 -7.85 -21.04
CA LYS A 37 -3.53 -9.07 -20.24
C LYS A 37 -2.95 -9.05 -18.82
N ILE A 38 -2.51 -7.89 -18.32
CA ILE A 38 -2.00 -7.80 -16.95
C ILE A 38 -3.19 -7.65 -15.97
N PRO A 39 -3.29 -8.52 -14.94
CA PRO A 39 -4.24 -8.34 -13.85
C PRO A 39 -4.18 -6.92 -13.27
N LYS A 40 -5.35 -6.31 -13.08
CA LYS A 40 -5.44 -4.96 -12.51
C LYS A 40 -5.14 -5.01 -11.02
N PHE A 41 -4.30 -4.09 -10.57
CA PHE A 41 -4.05 -3.88 -9.15
C PHE A 41 -3.85 -2.40 -8.81
N SER A 42 -3.99 -2.07 -7.54
CA SER A 42 -3.82 -0.73 -6.98
C SER A 42 -3.23 -0.81 -5.58
N PHE A 43 -2.77 0.33 -5.04
CA PHE A 43 -2.37 0.45 -3.65
C PHE A 43 -3.46 1.15 -2.85
N ASN A 44 -3.65 0.76 -1.60
CA ASN A 44 -4.65 1.31 -0.68
C ASN A 44 -4.26 2.71 -0.16
N PHE A 45 -3.93 3.61 -1.08
CA PHE A 45 -3.46 4.96 -0.84
C PHE A 45 -4.54 6.00 -1.11
N ASN A 46 -5.43 5.76 -2.08
CA ASN A 46 -6.50 6.70 -2.38
C ASN A 46 -7.39 6.88 -1.14
N GLN A 47 -7.66 8.12 -0.73
CA GLN A 47 -8.37 8.44 0.52
C GLN A 47 -7.66 8.00 1.82
N SER A 48 -6.39 7.59 1.74
CA SER A 48 -5.58 7.41 2.95
C SER A 48 -5.27 8.77 3.60
N ILE A 49 -5.11 8.76 4.92
CA ILE A 49 -4.90 9.95 5.73
C ILE A 49 -3.76 9.69 6.71
N PHE A 50 -2.78 10.59 6.74
CA PHE A 50 -1.89 10.74 7.88
C PHE A 50 -2.48 11.77 8.85
N GLY A 51 -3.03 11.28 9.96
CA GLY A 51 -3.85 12.06 10.88
C GLY A 51 -3.18 12.33 12.22
N TYR A 52 -3.79 13.27 12.96
CA TYR A 52 -3.43 13.61 14.34
C TYR A 52 -4.69 13.81 15.18
N LEU A 53 -4.71 13.25 16.39
CA LEU A 53 -5.82 13.39 17.33
C LEU A 53 -5.69 14.70 18.13
N HIS A 54 -6.57 15.65 17.84
CA HIS A 54 -6.76 16.85 18.66
C HIS A 54 -7.75 16.54 19.79
N ASN A 55 -7.31 16.64 21.05
CA ASN A 55 -8.13 16.45 22.26
C ASN A 55 -8.63 15.00 22.45
N LEU A 56 -7.75 14.14 22.97
CA LEU A 56 -8.21 12.96 23.73
C LEU A 56 -8.93 13.50 24.98
N ARG A 57 -10.24 13.75 24.89
CA ARG A 57 -11.05 13.93 26.11
C ARG A 57 -10.77 12.69 26.96
N GLU A 58 -10.49 12.90 28.24
CA GLU A 58 -10.28 11.85 29.24
C GLU A 58 -11.60 11.09 29.47
N SER A 59 -12.14 10.46 28.42
CA SER A 59 -13.16 9.44 28.58
C SER A 59 -12.47 8.22 29.17
N SER A 60 -13.00 7.77 30.29
CA SER A 60 -12.50 6.78 31.25
C SER A 60 -12.25 5.36 30.71
N GLY A 61 -12.06 5.18 29.40
CA GLY A 61 -11.78 3.90 28.77
C GLY A 61 -10.89 4.05 27.54
N GLY A 62 -9.58 3.89 27.73
CA GLY A 62 -8.60 3.70 26.67
C GLY A 62 -8.00 4.99 26.10
N HIS A 63 -6.82 5.37 26.60
CA HIS A 63 -5.99 6.34 25.89
C HIS A 63 -5.28 5.62 24.75
N LEU A 64 -5.43 6.11 23.51
CA LEU A 64 -4.56 5.67 22.43
C LEU A 64 -3.12 6.06 22.78
N PRO A 65 -2.14 5.14 22.64
CA PRO A 65 -0.78 5.37 23.11
C PRO A 65 -0.06 6.50 22.36
N TYR A 66 -0.52 6.84 21.15
CA TYR A 66 0.06 7.86 20.28
C TYR A 66 -1.03 8.70 19.62
N LYS A 67 -0.72 9.97 19.31
CA LYS A 67 -1.69 10.89 18.71
C LYS A 67 -1.69 10.87 17.18
N HIS A 68 -0.56 10.50 16.59
CA HIS A 68 -0.43 10.34 15.14
C HIS A 68 -0.88 8.95 14.69
N PHE A 69 -1.49 8.88 13.52
CA PHE A 69 -1.97 7.61 12.95
C PHE A 69 -2.03 7.67 11.43
N ILE A 70 -2.09 6.49 10.80
CA ILE A 70 -2.46 6.34 9.39
C ILE A 70 -3.81 5.65 9.34
N VAL A 71 -4.74 6.17 8.53
CA VAL A 71 -5.97 5.47 8.16
C VAL A 71 -5.94 5.23 6.67
N THR A 72 -6.31 4.01 6.28
CA THR A 72 -6.51 3.61 4.88
C THR A 72 -7.95 3.12 4.70
N PRO A 73 -8.49 3.16 3.47
CA PRO A 73 -9.80 2.59 3.19
C PRO A 73 -9.91 1.14 3.67
N LEU A 74 -11.05 0.82 4.27
CA LEU A 74 -11.34 -0.54 4.69
C LEU A 74 -11.49 -1.43 3.46
N LEU A 75 -10.69 -2.49 3.39
CA LEU A 75 -10.82 -3.49 2.33
C LEU A 75 -12.13 -4.27 2.50
N PRO A 76 -12.68 -4.91 1.45
CA PRO A 76 -13.93 -5.66 1.56
C PRO A 76 -13.84 -6.79 2.60
N CYS A 77 -14.57 -6.66 3.72
CA CYS A 77 -14.54 -7.61 4.84
C CYS A 77 -15.82 -8.46 5.00
N ASN A 78 -16.43 -8.95 3.91
CA ASN A 78 -17.56 -9.86 4.08
C ASN A 78 -17.06 -11.28 4.49
N LYS A 79 -17.90 -12.07 5.18
CA LYS A 79 -17.54 -13.44 5.64
C LYS A 79 -17.24 -14.43 4.50
N LEU A 80 -17.57 -14.07 3.26
CA LEU A 80 -17.38 -14.88 2.06
C LEU A 80 -16.11 -14.49 1.28
N ASN A 81 -15.49 -13.36 1.62
CA ASN A 81 -14.28 -12.88 0.96
C ASN A 81 -13.09 -13.69 1.47
N ALA A 82 -12.19 -14.03 0.55
CA ALA A 82 -10.91 -14.64 0.90
C ALA A 82 -10.14 -13.72 1.86
N GLY A 83 -9.38 -14.32 2.79
CA GLY A 83 -8.48 -13.57 3.67
C GLY A 83 -7.34 -12.88 2.91
N ILE A 84 -6.62 -11.98 3.59
CA ILE A 84 -5.47 -11.25 3.01
C ILE A 84 -4.46 -12.26 2.46
N GLN A 85 -4.03 -12.05 1.22
CA GLN A 85 -3.06 -12.90 0.53
C GLN A 85 -1.74 -12.14 0.33
N LYS A 86 -0.62 -12.83 0.54
CA LYS A 86 0.71 -12.32 0.16
C LYS A 86 0.97 -12.71 -1.30
N PHE A 87 1.26 -11.73 -2.15
CA PHE A 87 1.41 -11.95 -3.60
C PHE A 87 2.87 -12.05 -4.03
N THR A 88 3.79 -11.37 -3.35
CA THR A 88 5.23 -11.65 -3.47
C THR A 88 5.53 -13.05 -2.93
N GLY A 89 5.78 -13.98 -3.85
CA GLY A 89 5.99 -15.40 -3.57
C GLY A 89 4.97 -16.34 -4.22
N ASN A 90 3.86 -15.79 -4.71
CA ASN A 90 2.91 -16.49 -5.58
C ASN A 90 3.21 -16.18 -7.06
N ASN A 91 2.67 -16.99 -7.99
CA ASN A 91 2.84 -16.79 -9.44
C ASN A 91 2.03 -15.60 -10.00
N ASP A 92 1.90 -14.50 -9.25
CA ASP A 92 1.21 -13.31 -9.74
C ASP A 92 2.13 -12.47 -10.62
N ILE A 93 2.00 -12.69 -11.93
CA ILE A 93 2.83 -12.07 -12.96
C ILE A 93 2.75 -10.53 -12.92
N ALA A 94 1.61 -9.94 -12.53
CA ALA A 94 1.46 -8.49 -12.47
C ALA A 94 2.35 -7.88 -11.39
N ILE A 95 2.38 -8.53 -10.22
CA ILE A 95 3.15 -8.09 -9.06
C ILE A 95 4.65 -8.23 -9.32
N HIS A 96 5.09 -9.36 -9.89
CA HIS A 96 6.50 -9.54 -10.27
C HIS A 96 6.96 -8.55 -11.33
N ALA A 97 6.13 -8.30 -12.35
CA ALA A 97 6.43 -7.32 -13.40
C ALA A 97 6.55 -5.91 -12.82
N PHE A 98 5.67 -5.54 -11.88
CA PHE A 98 5.73 -4.26 -11.19
C PHE A 98 6.97 -4.11 -10.31
N THR A 99 7.31 -5.12 -9.50
CA THR A 99 8.53 -5.11 -8.69
C THR A 99 9.76 -4.93 -9.57
N HIS A 100 9.85 -5.66 -10.68
CA HIS A 100 10.97 -5.52 -11.63
C HIS A 100 10.99 -4.13 -12.29
N PHE A 101 9.85 -3.64 -12.78
CA PHE A 101 9.74 -2.30 -13.36
C PHE A 101 10.18 -1.23 -12.35
N SER A 102 9.72 -1.31 -11.10
CA SER A 102 10.03 -0.31 -10.07
C SER A 102 11.52 -0.22 -9.78
N LEU A 103 12.22 -1.36 -9.78
CA LEU A 103 13.67 -1.41 -9.57
C LEU A 103 14.40 -0.70 -10.71
N ILE A 104 14.02 -0.97 -11.96
CA ILE A 104 14.62 -0.31 -13.13
C ILE A 104 14.28 1.19 -13.15
N TYR A 105 13.00 1.54 -12.95
CA TYR A 105 12.50 2.91 -12.97
C TYR A 105 13.20 3.80 -11.94
N THR A 106 13.46 3.24 -10.75
CA THR A 106 14.17 3.94 -9.67
C THR A 106 15.69 3.81 -9.77
N LYS A 107 16.24 3.30 -10.88
CA LYS A 107 17.68 3.09 -11.09
C LYS A 107 18.34 2.26 -9.99
N HIS A 108 17.67 1.18 -9.57
CA HIS A 108 18.12 0.24 -8.55
C HIS A 108 18.22 0.83 -7.13
N THR A 109 17.50 1.92 -6.83
CA THR A 109 17.50 2.53 -5.50
C THR A 109 16.34 2.10 -4.61
N HIS A 110 15.29 1.51 -5.17
CA HIS A 110 14.13 1.05 -4.41
C HIS A 110 13.66 -0.30 -4.95
N LEU A 111 13.62 -1.30 -4.07
CA LEU A 111 13.05 -2.62 -4.33
C LEU A 111 11.80 -2.79 -3.47
N PHE A 112 10.62 -2.77 -4.09
CA PHE A 112 9.37 -3.03 -3.39
C PHE A 112 9.09 -4.52 -3.28
N CYS A 113 8.88 -4.97 -2.04
CA CYS A 113 8.65 -6.35 -1.67
C CYS A 113 7.45 -6.46 -0.70
N ASP A 114 7.15 -7.68 -0.25
CA ASP A 114 6.04 -7.98 0.66
C ASP A 114 4.70 -7.38 0.23
N LEU A 115 4.44 -7.37 -1.07
CA LEU A 115 3.20 -6.93 -1.67
C LEU A 115 2.09 -7.93 -1.32
N GLN A 116 1.21 -7.50 -0.43
CA GLN A 116 0.09 -8.27 0.11
C GLN A 116 -1.21 -7.50 -0.04
N GLY A 117 -2.36 -8.18 -0.04
CA GLY A 117 -3.63 -7.51 -0.26
C GLY A 117 -4.82 -8.43 -0.43
N LEU A 118 -5.88 -7.87 -1.01
CA LEU A 118 -7.16 -8.53 -1.25
C LEU A 118 -7.71 -8.12 -2.61
N TYR A 119 -8.52 -8.98 -3.21
CA TYR A 119 -9.32 -8.57 -4.36
C TYR A 119 -10.53 -7.74 -3.92
N ASP A 120 -10.79 -6.66 -4.65
CA ASP A 120 -12.03 -5.90 -4.53
C ASP A 120 -13.22 -6.64 -5.17
N HIS A 121 -14.42 -6.07 -5.07
CA HIS A 121 -15.63 -6.63 -5.67
C HIS A 121 -15.58 -6.73 -7.20
N ASN A 122 -14.69 -5.99 -7.86
CA ASN A 122 -14.45 -6.02 -9.30
C ASN A 122 -13.29 -6.96 -9.69
N ARG A 123 -12.76 -7.73 -8.73
CA ARG A 123 -11.57 -8.58 -8.90
C ARG A 123 -10.30 -7.82 -9.27
N ASN A 124 -10.19 -6.55 -8.90
CA ASN A 124 -8.92 -5.84 -8.92
C ASN A 124 -8.21 -6.08 -7.60
N MET A 125 -6.91 -6.36 -7.65
CA MET A 125 -6.12 -6.53 -6.44
C MET A 125 -5.85 -5.18 -5.77
N CYS A 126 -6.17 -5.05 -4.50
CA CYS A 126 -5.84 -3.90 -3.67
C CYS A 126 -4.72 -4.29 -2.71
N LEU A 127 -3.54 -3.74 -2.95
CA LEU A 127 -2.34 -3.97 -2.15
C LEU A 127 -2.29 -3.03 -0.95
N ILE A 128 -1.83 -3.56 0.16
CA ILE A 128 -1.63 -2.86 1.43
C ILE A 128 -0.23 -3.12 1.95
N ASP A 129 0.21 -2.22 2.84
CA ASP A 129 1.39 -2.43 3.68
C ASP A 129 2.63 -2.92 2.90
N PRO A 130 3.02 -2.20 1.83
CA PRO A 130 4.20 -2.56 1.04
C PRO A 130 5.47 -2.40 1.89
N GLN A 131 6.51 -3.17 1.56
CA GLN A 131 7.85 -2.97 2.10
C GLN A 131 8.81 -2.50 1.01
N CYS A 132 9.87 -1.81 1.41
CA CYS A 132 10.88 -1.32 0.48
C CYS A 132 12.29 -1.53 1.05
N HIS A 133 13.17 -2.09 0.24
CA HIS A 133 14.61 -2.04 0.46
C HIS A 133 15.22 -0.93 -0.38
N THR A 134 16.17 -0.19 0.20
CA THR A 134 16.89 0.93 -0.42
C THR A 134 18.38 0.72 -0.34
#